data_AF-A0A9D9VZ99-F1
#
_entry.id   AF-A0A9D9VZ99-F1
#
_cell.length_a   1.000
_cell.length_b   1.000
_cell.length_c   1.000
_cell.angle_alpha   90.00
_cell.angle_beta   90.00
_cell.angle_gamma   90.00
#
_symmetry.space_group_name_H-M   'P 1'
#
loop_
_entity.id
_entity.type
_entity.pdbx_description
1 polymer ?
#
loop_
_entity_poly.entity_id
_entity_poly.type
_entity_poly.pdbx_seq_one_letter_code
_entity_poly.pdbx_strand_id
1 'polypeptide(L)'
;MKNLLLQYAEYNLWANKRIADILNELPENILNQQFPSSFKSILETVQHLCFAENLWYKRIKISPIENIPAISLDTTIQQLNYSWLNCSQLWIDLIKYCNENELQKNLDYTSLKSEKFCQPLWQLLQHLFNHQTYHRGQLITLFHLAGISGLPATDFIVFTRQDAHIQ
;
A
#
# COMPACT_ATOMS: atom_id res chain seq x y z
N MET A 1 11.73 13.24 -11.77
CA MET A 1 10.48 12.52 -11.45
C MET A 1 10.74 11.43 -10.40
N LYS A 2 11.87 10.72 -10.49
CA LYS A 2 12.29 9.69 -9.52
C LYS A 2 12.16 10.12 -8.06
N ASN A 3 12.66 11.30 -7.68
CA ASN A 3 12.61 11.76 -6.29
C ASN A 3 11.18 11.91 -5.76
N LEU A 4 10.24 12.38 -6.58
CA LEU A 4 8.84 12.49 -6.19
C LEU A 4 8.22 11.11 -5.94
N LEU A 5 8.44 10.16 -6.86
CA LEU A 5 7.94 8.79 -6.72
C LEU A 5 8.56 8.09 -5.51
N LEU A 6 9.85 8.32 -5.25
CA LEU A 6 10.53 7.77 -4.08
C LEU A 6 9.93 8.31 -2.77
N GLN A 7 9.69 9.63 -2.68
CA GLN A 7 9.02 10.21 -1.52
C GLN A 7 7.61 9.64 -1.32
N TYR A 8 6.84 9.43 -2.40
CA TYR A 8 5.52 8.78 -2.28
C TYR A 8 5.62 7.32 -1.82
N ALA A 9 6.65 6.58 -2.22
CA ALA A 9 6.87 5.20 -1.77
C ALA A 9 7.27 5.13 -0.29
N GLU A 10 8.16 6.01 0.14
CA GLU A 10 8.60 6.13 1.54
C GLU A 10 7.44 6.58 2.43
N TYR A 11 6.67 7.58 1.97
CA TYR A 11 5.41 7.98 2.59
C TYR A 11 4.41 6.82 2.71
N ASN A 12 4.26 6.03 1.64
CA ASN A 12 3.32 4.90 1.62
C ASN A 12 3.70 3.88 2.71
N LEU A 13 4.97 3.48 2.78
CA LEU A 13 5.46 2.57 3.83
C LEU A 13 5.26 3.16 5.23
N TRP A 14 5.60 4.44 5.41
CA TRP A 14 5.45 5.14 6.70
C TRP A 14 3.98 5.18 7.16
N ALA A 15 3.06 5.50 6.27
CA ALA A 15 1.63 5.55 6.58
C ALA A 15 1.08 4.14 6.86
N ASN A 16 1.50 3.15 6.06
CA ASN A 16 1.09 1.75 6.25
C ASN A 16 1.56 1.21 7.60
N LYS A 17 2.78 1.54 8.06
CA LYS A 17 3.27 1.15 9.39
C LYS A 17 2.35 1.64 10.50
N ARG A 18 1.96 2.91 10.48
CA ARG A 18 1.04 3.48 11.48
C ARG A 18 -0.32 2.78 11.52
N ILE A 19 -0.85 2.42 10.35
CA ILE A 19 -2.10 1.67 10.26
C ILE A 19 -1.89 0.25 10.78
N ALA A 20 -0.80 -0.43 10.40
CA ALA A 20 -0.46 -1.76 10.87
C ALA A 20 -0.32 -1.84 12.40
N ASP A 21 0.28 -0.82 13.02
CA ASP A 21 0.41 -0.73 14.48
C ASP A 21 -0.96 -0.76 15.16
N ILE A 22 -1.92 0.04 14.67
CA ILE A 22 -3.31 0.02 15.18
C ILE A 22 -3.93 -1.35 14.97
N LEU A 23 -3.82 -1.92 13.77
CA LEU A 23 -4.44 -3.20 13.41
C LEU A 23 -3.96 -4.36 14.30
N ASN A 24 -2.70 -4.34 14.73
CA ASN A 24 -2.14 -5.37 15.61
C ASN A 24 -2.74 -5.35 17.02
N GLU A 25 -3.32 -4.23 17.44
CA GLU A 25 -3.93 -4.05 18.77
C GLU A 25 -5.44 -4.34 18.78
N LEU A 26 -6.08 -4.42 17.60
CA LEU A 26 -7.52 -4.60 17.51
C LEU A 26 -7.93 -6.07 17.70
N PRO A 27 -8.99 -6.35 18.48
CA PRO A 27 -9.52 -7.69 18.60
C PRO A 27 -10.25 -8.11 17.32
N GLU A 28 -10.30 -9.42 17.08
CA GLU A 28 -10.85 -10.01 15.85
C GLU A 28 -12.31 -9.59 15.56
N ASN A 29 -13.13 -9.41 16.61
CA ASN A 29 -14.52 -8.99 16.44
C ASN A 29 -14.64 -7.55 15.90
N ILE A 30 -13.68 -6.66 16.22
CA ILE A 30 -13.62 -5.30 15.69
C ILE A 30 -13.09 -5.32 14.27
N LEU A 31 -12.03 -6.10 14.00
CA LEU A 31 -11.48 -6.27 12.64
C LEU A 31 -12.54 -6.76 11.64
N ASN A 32 -13.44 -7.64 12.08
CA ASN A 32 -14.51 -8.23 11.26
C ASN A 32 -15.87 -7.51 11.34
N GLN A 33 -15.97 -6.43 12.13
CA GLN A 33 -17.21 -5.66 12.25
C GLN A 33 -17.68 -5.16 10.87
N GLN A 34 -18.98 -5.28 10.61
CA GLN A 34 -19.57 -4.99 9.31
C GLN A 34 -20.08 -3.54 9.22
N PHE A 35 -19.75 -2.87 8.12
CA PHE A 35 -20.12 -1.48 7.83
C PHE A 35 -20.66 -1.34 6.39
N PRO A 36 -21.55 -0.38 6.10
CA PRO A 36 -21.99 -0.06 4.75
C PRO A 36 -20.88 0.70 4.01
N SER A 37 -19.88 -0.02 3.52
CA SER A 37 -18.68 0.50 2.87
C SER A 37 -18.30 -0.39 1.68
N SER A 38 -17.41 0.06 0.79
CA SER A 38 -17.06 -0.71 -0.41
C SER A 38 -16.42 -2.06 -0.10
N PHE A 39 -15.73 -2.14 1.05
CA PHE A 39 -15.34 -3.36 1.73
C PHE A 39 -16.07 -3.37 3.06
N LYS A 40 -16.62 -4.51 3.47
CA LYS A 40 -17.59 -4.53 4.56
C LYS A 40 -16.93 -4.42 5.93
N SER A 41 -15.63 -4.63 6.04
CA SER A 41 -14.92 -4.58 7.32
C SER A 41 -13.55 -3.90 7.21
N ILE A 42 -12.96 -3.62 8.37
CA ILE A 42 -11.57 -3.17 8.48
C ILE A 42 -10.65 -4.23 7.86
N LEU A 43 -10.84 -5.50 8.21
CA LEU A 43 -10.04 -6.61 7.70
C LEU A 43 -10.11 -6.72 6.18
N GLU A 44 -11.31 -6.70 5.59
CA GLU A 44 -11.49 -6.77 4.13
C GLU A 44 -10.79 -5.59 3.42
N THR A 45 -10.84 -4.40 4.01
CA THR A 45 -10.19 -3.21 3.44
C THR A 45 -8.66 -3.34 3.45
N VAL A 46 -8.07 -3.85 4.54
CA VAL A 46 -6.61 -4.08 4.63
C VAL A 46 -6.17 -5.22 3.71
N GLN A 47 -6.95 -6.30 3.64
CA GLN A 47 -6.73 -7.40 2.70
C GLN A 47 -6.68 -6.89 1.26
N HIS A 48 -7.61 -6.00 0.87
CA HIS A 48 -7.60 -5.36 -0.44
C HIS A 48 -6.36 -4.49 -0.66
N LEU A 49 -5.97 -3.66 0.30
CA LEU A 49 -4.74 -2.84 0.21
C LEU A 49 -3.49 -3.69 -0.01
N CYS A 50 -3.32 -4.73 0.81
CA CYS A 50 -2.18 -5.65 0.72
C CYS A 50 -2.19 -6.43 -0.60
N PHE A 51 -3.35 -6.95 -1.01
CA PHE A 51 -3.52 -7.65 -2.28
C PHE A 51 -3.18 -6.76 -3.48
N ALA A 52 -3.71 -5.52 -3.52
CA ALA A 52 -3.49 -4.61 -4.63
C ALA A 52 -2.00 -4.27 -4.81
N GLU A 53 -1.28 -3.99 -3.72
CA GLU A 53 0.14 -3.64 -3.75
C GLU A 53 1.01 -4.79 -4.27
N ASN A 54 0.74 -6.01 -3.78
CA ASN A 54 1.46 -7.21 -4.20
C ASN A 54 1.11 -7.63 -5.63
N LEU A 55 -0.15 -7.50 -6.03
CA LEU A 55 -0.58 -7.80 -7.39
C LEU A 55 0.11 -6.88 -8.40
N TRP A 56 0.16 -5.58 -8.11
CA TRP A 56 0.87 -4.63 -8.96
C TRP A 56 2.36 -4.94 -9.03
N TYR A 57 2.98 -5.31 -7.93
CA TYR A 57 4.41 -5.65 -7.95
C TYR A 57 4.66 -6.88 -8.83
N LYS A 58 3.84 -7.92 -8.70
CA LYS A 58 3.95 -9.15 -9.51
C LYS A 58 3.74 -8.93 -11.01
N ARG A 59 2.93 -7.93 -11.38
CA ARG A 59 2.70 -7.54 -12.77
C ARG A 59 3.94 -6.90 -13.38
N ILE A 60 4.75 -6.20 -12.59
CA ILE A 60 5.89 -5.44 -13.09
C ILE A 60 7.11 -6.35 -13.21
N LYS A 61 7.48 -6.66 -14.46
CA LYS A 61 8.66 -7.48 -14.81
C LYS A 61 9.95 -6.65 -14.94
N ILE A 62 10.14 -5.70 -14.03
CA ILE A 62 11.37 -4.87 -13.95
C ILE A 62 12.29 -5.35 -12.81
N SER A 63 11.74 -6.07 -11.82
CA SER A 63 12.51 -6.42 -10.63
C SER A 63 13.43 -7.64 -10.86
N PRO A 64 14.67 -7.64 -10.31
CA PRO A 64 15.47 -8.86 -10.17
C PRO A 64 14.87 -9.88 -9.19
N ILE A 65 13.81 -9.50 -8.46
CA ILE A 65 13.11 -10.34 -7.49
C ILE A 65 11.90 -10.97 -8.20
N GLU A 66 12.09 -12.19 -8.71
CA GLU A 66 11.04 -12.89 -9.47
C GLU A 66 9.99 -13.61 -8.60
N ASN A 67 10.25 -13.77 -7.30
CA ASN A 67 9.45 -14.63 -6.41
C ASN A 67 8.86 -13.86 -5.22
N ILE A 68 7.79 -13.10 -5.43
CA ILE A 68 6.93 -12.66 -4.33
C ILE A 68 5.95 -13.78 -3.99
N PRO A 69 5.93 -14.27 -2.73
CA PRO A 69 5.00 -15.33 -2.33
C PRO A 69 3.54 -14.97 -2.64
N ALA A 70 2.72 -15.96 -2.92
CA ALA A 70 1.27 -15.78 -2.95
C ALA A 70 0.81 -15.31 -1.56
N ILE A 71 0.05 -14.22 -1.50
CA ILE A 71 -0.62 -13.85 -0.25
C ILE A 71 -1.81 -14.78 -0.11
N SER A 72 -1.81 -15.58 0.95
CA SER A 72 -3.04 -16.16 1.45
C SER A 72 -3.79 -15.08 2.22
N LEU A 73 -5.00 -14.75 1.76
CA LEU A 73 -5.88 -13.83 2.47
C LEU A 73 -6.43 -14.47 3.76
N ASP A 74 -6.36 -15.80 3.87
CA ASP A 74 -6.61 -16.57 5.09
C ASP A 74 -5.33 -16.61 5.95
N THR A 75 -4.94 -15.47 6.52
CA THR A 75 -3.78 -15.33 7.41
C THR A 75 -4.11 -14.46 8.62
N THR A 76 -3.27 -14.51 9.66
CA THR A 76 -3.45 -13.62 10.82
C THR A 76 -3.19 -12.16 10.45
N ILE A 77 -3.74 -11.22 11.20
CA ILE A 77 -3.52 -9.78 10.95
C ILE A 77 -2.03 -9.41 10.98
N GLN A 78 -1.23 -10.06 11.83
CA GLN A 78 0.21 -9.85 11.92
C GLN A 78 0.94 -10.33 10.65
N GLN A 79 0.54 -11.49 10.10
CA GLN A 79 1.10 -12.01 8.85
C GLN A 79 0.71 -11.13 7.65
N LEU A 80 -0.55 -10.67 7.62
CA LEU A 80 -1.04 -9.75 6.60
C LEU A 80 -0.26 -8.42 6.64
N ASN A 81 -0.09 -7.83 7.83
CA ASN A 81 0.69 -6.62 8.04
C ASN A 81 2.16 -6.81 7.62
N TYR A 82 2.79 -7.92 8.02
CA TYR A 82 4.16 -8.23 7.59
C TYR A 82 4.28 -8.27 6.06
N SER A 83 3.38 -8.98 5.37
CA SER A 83 3.39 -9.06 3.91
C SER A 83 3.15 -7.70 3.25
N TRP A 84 2.26 -6.89 3.83
CA TRP A 84 1.93 -5.58 3.30
C TRP A 84 3.13 -4.64 3.38
N LEU A 85 3.73 -4.51 4.56
CA LEU A 85 4.88 -3.64 4.81
C LEU A 85 6.12 -4.10 4.04
N ASN A 86 6.34 -5.41 3.92
CA ASN A 86 7.42 -5.95 3.10
C ASN A 86 7.25 -5.56 1.63
N CYS A 87 6.03 -5.65 1.07
CA CYS A 87 5.77 -5.22 -0.30
C CYS A 87 5.97 -3.71 -0.48
N SER A 88 5.55 -2.89 0.47
CA SER A 88 5.83 -1.45 0.45
C SER A 88 7.33 -1.14 0.44
N GLN A 89 8.15 -1.92 1.16
CA GLN A 89 9.62 -1.79 1.11
C GLN A 89 10.17 -2.18 -0.27
N LEU A 90 9.69 -3.27 -0.87
CA LEU A 90 10.11 -3.69 -2.21
C LEU A 90 9.88 -2.60 -3.27
N TRP A 91 8.79 -1.83 -3.16
CA TRP A 91 8.55 -0.69 -4.06
C TRP A 91 9.59 0.42 -3.91
N ILE A 92 10.02 0.73 -2.69
CA ILE A 92 11.10 1.69 -2.44
C ILE A 92 12.38 1.20 -3.11
N ASP A 93 12.72 -0.08 -2.92
CA ASP A 93 13.95 -0.67 -3.47
C ASP A 93 13.93 -0.68 -5.00
N LEU A 94 12.79 -1.02 -5.62
CA LEU A 94 12.59 -0.95 -7.07
C LEU A 94 12.81 0.47 -7.61
N ILE A 95 12.21 1.49 -6.98
CA ILE A 95 12.34 2.88 -7.43
C ILE A 95 13.79 3.37 -7.27
N LYS A 96 14.47 2.98 -6.18
CA LYS A 96 15.90 3.28 -5.98
C LYS A 96 16.77 2.67 -7.09
N TYR A 97 16.48 1.44 -7.49
CA TYR A 97 17.17 0.75 -8.58
C TYR A 97 16.96 1.44 -9.94
N CYS A 98 15.73 1.85 -10.26
CA CYS A 98 15.40 2.43 -11.56
C CYS A 98 16.04 3.81 -11.80
N ASN A 99 16.53 4.07 -13.01
CA ASN A 99 16.83 5.42 -13.50
C ASN A 99 15.58 6.10 -14.12
N GLU A 100 15.70 7.37 -14.51
CA GLU A 100 14.57 8.15 -15.06
C GLU A 100 14.00 7.55 -16.37
N ASN A 101 14.82 6.92 -17.21
CA ASN A 101 14.35 6.28 -18.45
C ASN A 101 13.56 5.00 -18.15
N GLU A 102 13.98 4.22 -17.16
CA GLU A 102 13.27 3.01 -16.73
C GLU A 102 11.88 3.34 -16.16
N LEU A 103 11.77 4.45 -15.41
CA LEU A 103 10.49 4.94 -14.91
C LEU A 103 9.53 5.39 -16.04
N GLN A 104 10.06 5.84 -17.17
CA GLN A 104 9.28 6.22 -18.35
C GLN A 104 8.96 5.07 -19.30
N LYS A 105 9.60 3.90 -19.11
CA LYS A 105 9.41 2.76 -20.00
C LYS A 105 7.99 2.20 -19.84
N ASN A 106 7.34 1.97 -20.99
CA ASN A 106 6.07 1.27 -21.04
C ASN A 106 6.23 -0.20 -20.64
N LEU A 107 5.29 -0.66 -19.83
CA LEU A 107 5.20 -2.02 -19.35
C LEU A 107 3.87 -2.64 -19.76
N ASP A 108 3.97 -3.84 -20.34
CA ASP A 108 2.81 -4.67 -20.59
C ASP A 108 2.36 -5.32 -19.28
N TYR A 109 1.05 -5.29 -19.04
CA TYR A 109 0.44 -6.02 -17.94
C TYR A 109 -0.96 -6.51 -18.33
N THR A 110 -1.41 -7.55 -17.62
CA THR A 110 -2.74 -8.11 -17.78
C THR A 110 -3.61 -7.76 -16.58
N SER A 111 -4.80 -7.22 -16.85
CA SER A 111 -5.79 -6.89 -15.82
C SER A 111 -6.41 -8.15 -15.20
N LEU A 112 -7.17 -8.00 -14.10
CA LEU A 112 -7.92 -9.13 -13.53
C LEU A 112 -9.03 -9.63 -14.46
N LYS A 113 -9.42 -8.86 -15.48
CA LYS A 113 -10.39 -9.22 -16.51
C LYS A 113 -9.73 -9.84 -17.76
N SER A 114 -8.46 -10.23 -17.65
CA SER A 114 -7.66 -10.79 -18.76
C SER A 114 -7.43 -9.85 -19.94
N GLU A 115 -7.62 -8.55 -19.74
CA GLU A 115 -7.34 -7.52 -20.76
C GLU A 115 -5.87 -7.12 -20.70
N LYS A 116 -5.25 -6.92 -21.88
CA LYS A 116 -3.85 -6.48 -22.00
C LYS A 116 -3.78 -4.96 -22.07
N PHE A 117 -2.88 -4.38 -21.30
CA PHE A 117 -2.60 -2.95 -21.26
C PHE A 117 -1.11 -2.69 -21.32
N CYS A 118 -0.74 -1.48 -21.73
CA CYS A 118 0.64 -1.02 -21.81
C CYS A 118 0.69 0.42 -21.26
N GLN A 119 1.47 0.66 -20.20
CA GLN A 119 1.58 1.98 -19.56
C GLN A 119 2.98 2.22 -19.01
N PRO A 120 3.46 3.48 -18.93
CA PRO A 120 4.76 3.78 -18.35
C PRO A 120 4.76 3.47 -16.85
N LEU A 121 5.89 2.96 -16.34
CA LEU A 121 6.04 2.55 -14.94
C LEU A 121 5.62 3.65 -13.94
N TRP A 122 5.97 4.91 -14.21
CA TRP A 122 5.62 6.03 -13.33
C TRP A 122 4.10 6.19 -13.13
N GLN A 123 3.27 5.90 -14.15
CA GLN A 123 1.81 5.97 -14.01
C GLN A 123 1.28 4.86 -13.13
N LEU A 124 1.86 3.67 -13.22
CA LEU A 124 1.49 2.53 -12.36
C LEU A 124 1.83 2.81 -10.90
N LEU A 125 3.01 3.39 -10.64
CA LEU A 125 3.43 3.82 -9.31
C LEU A 125 2.52 4.92 -8.77
N GLN A 126 2.22 5.94 -9.57
CA GLN A 126 1.31 7.03 -9.18
C GLN A 126 -0.09 6.50 -8.85
N HIS A 127 -0.63 5.60 -9.68
CA HIS A 127 -1.90 4.95 -9.42
C HIS A 127 -1.87 4.18 -8.10
N LEU A 128 -0.84 3.36 -7.89
CA LEU A 128 -0.69 2.55 -6.68
C LEU A 128 -0.70 3.40 -5.41
N PHE A 129 0.16 4.41 -5.32
CA PHE A 129 0.26 5.24 -4.10
C PHE A 129 -1.00 6.10 -3.87
N ASN A 130 -1.66 6.54 -4.94
CA ASN A 130 -2.93 7.22 -4.84
C ASN A 130 -4.05 6.27 -4.35
N HIS A 131 -4.12 5.06 -4.89
CA HIS A 131 -5.07 4.02 -4.48
C HIS A 131 -4.88 3.64 -3.00
N GLN A 132 -3.62 3.51 -2.54
CA GLN A 132 -3.31 3.29 -1.12
C GLN A 132 -3.83 4.43 -0.24
N THR A 133 -3.58 5.69 -0.64
CA THR A 133 -4.07 6.87 0.11
C THR A 133 -5.60 6.90 0.18
N TYR A 134 -6.27 6.63 -0.92
CA TYR A 134 -7.74 6.59 -1.01
C TYR A 134 -8.33 5.58 -0.01
N HIS A 135 -7.87 4.34 -0.02
CA HIS A 135 -8.39 3.29 0.86
C HIS A 135 -7.89 3.41 2.31
N ARG A 136 -6.74 4.04 2.58
CA ARG A 136 -6.38 4.43 3.95
C ARG A 136 -7.37 5.45 4.52
N GLY A 137 -7.83 6.42 3.73
CA GLY A 137 -8.89 7.34 4.16
C GLY A 137 -10.20 6.61 4.51
N GLN A 138 -10.54 5.58 3.74
CA GLN A 138 -11.65 4.68 4.06
C GLN A 138 -11.42 3.94 5.38
N LEU A 139 -10.21 3.41 5.64
CA LEU A 139 -9.86 2.78 6.92
C LEU A 139 -10.00 3.73 8.11
N ILE A 140 -9.54 4.98 7.99
CA ILE A 140 -9.71 5.98 9.05
C ILE A 140 -11.21 6.17 9.37
N THR A 141 -12.06 6.21 8.34
CA THR A 141 -13.52 6.29 8.55
C THR A 141 -14.06 5.06 9.26
N LEU A 142 -13.65 3.85 8.85
CA LEU A 142 -14.08 2.61 9.48
C LEU A 142 -13.60 2.50 10.94
N PHE A 143 -12.39 2.96 11.25
CA PHE A 143 -11.88 3.01 12.62
C PHE A 143 -12.75 3.89 13.52
N HIS A 144 -13.12 5.09 13.05
CA HIS A 144 -14.04 5.95 13.82
C HIS A 144 -15.42 5.30 14.01
N LEU A 145 -15.96 4.63 12.98
CA LEU A 145 -17.24 3.92 13.09
C LEU A 145 -17.18 2.73 14.07
N ALA A 146 -15.99 2.12 14.23
CA ALA A 146 -15.73 1.10 15.23
C ALA A 146 -15.48 1.65 16.64
N GLY A 147 -15.54 2.98 16.82
CA GLY A 147 -15.30 3.64 18.12
C GLY A 147 -13.82 3.79 18.49
N ILE A 148 -12.90 3.58 17.55
CA ILE A 148 -11.46 3.76 17.78
C ILE A 148 -11.13 5.26 17.69
N SER A 149 -10.38 5.76 18.66
CA SER A 149 -9.97 7.16 18.77
C SER A 149 -8.45 7.28 18.90
N GLY A 150 -7.92 8.50 18.81
CA GLY A 150 -6.48 8.73 18.90
C GLY A 150 -5.69 8.24 17.69
N LEU A 151 -6.34 8.13 16.52
CA LEU A 151 -5.70 7.68 15.29
C LEU A 151 -4.55 8.63 14.89
N PRO A 152 -3.39 8.10 14.48
CA PRO A 152 -2.27 8.92 14.04
C PRO A 152 -2.58 9.59 12.71
N ALA A 153 -2.07 10.81 12.52
CA ALA A 153 -2.15 11.48 11.22
C ALA A 153 -1.37 10.71 10.15
N THR A 154 -1.93 10.58 8.96
CA THR A 154 -1.29 9.91 7.82
C THR A 154 -1.14 10.82 6.61
N ASP A 155 -1.31 12.13 6.77
CA ASP A 155 -1.13 13.09 5.68
C ASP A 155 0.34 13.19 5.24
N PHE A 156 0.56 13.37 3.94
CA PHE A 156 1.90 13.51 3.35
C PHE A 156 2.72 14.64 3.99
N ILE A 157 2.07 15.76 4.34
CA ILE A 157 2.74 16.90 4.98
C ILE A 157 3.27 16.56 6.39
N VAL A 158 2.64 15.62 7.09
CA VAL A 158 3.13 15.17 8.39
C VAL A 158 4.40 14.34 8.19
N PHE A 159 4.41 13.45 7.19
CA PHE A 159 5.60 12.67 6.82
C PHE A 159 6.80 13.58 6.48
N THR A 160 6.63 14.55 5.58
CA THR A 160 7.76 15.41 5.13
C THR A 160 8.32 16.31 6.24
N ARG A 161 7.55 16.58 7.29
CA ARG A 161 8.00 17.35 8.46
C ARG A 161 8.76 16.52 9.49
N GLN A 162 8.65 15.19 9.48
CA GLN A 162 9.39 14.35 10.44
C GLN A 162 10.89 14.34 10.16
N ASP A 163 11.29 14.41 8.89
CA ASP A 163 12.70 14.52 8.49
C ASP A 163 13.28 15.92 8.78
N ALA A 164 12.43 16.95 8.87
CA ALA A 164 12.85 18.34 9.12
C ALA A 164 13.26 18.61 10.57
N HIS A 165 13.00 17.68 11.50
CA HIS A 165 13.39 17.80 12.92
C HIS A 165 14.74 17.13 13.25
N ILE A 166 15.46 16.63 12.24
CA ILE A 166 16.79 15.99 12.38
C ILE A 166 17.87 16.79 11.60
N GLN A 167 17.68 18.10 11.41
CA GLN A 167 18.72 19.01 10.89
C GLN A 167 19.06 20.10 11.89
#